data_AF-A0A1F5LLX2-F1
#
_entry.id   AF-A0A1F5LLX2-F1
#
_cell.length_a   1.000
_cell.length_b   1.000
_cell.length_c   1.000
_cell.angle_alpha   90.00
_cell.angle_beta   90.00
_cell.angle_gamma   90.00
#
_symmetry.space_group_name_H-M   'P 1'
#
loop_
_entity.id
_entity.type
_entity.pdbx_description
1 polymer ?
#
loop_
_entity_poly.entity_id
_entity_poly.type
_entity_poly.pdbx_seq_one_letter_code
_entity_poly.pdbx_strand_id
1 'polypeptide(L)'
;MPKAETETNNWKNMKPLQATANFGLSQAEPSYLNFIRQNASKQVASYFSRAFWDQMVHQVGESQPAVRNAEIGVGFMHWNYEIRELGRENRSLPLQQCSKAFGHLQKTLSGSLSSSTQIETVLCSCIVLAASSMIQGDARATSCHLGPE
;
A
#
# COMPACT_ATOMS: atom_id res chain seq x y z
N MET A 1 -35.87 -14.50 10.31
CA MET A 1 -35.08 -13.69 9.35
C MET A 1 -34.20 -12.75 10.16
N PRO A 2 -32.87 -12.95 10.25
CA PRO A 2 -32.01 -12.01 10.94
C PRO A 2 -31.56 -10.89 9.99
N LYS A 3 -31.59 -9.66 10.49
CA LYS A 3 -31.19 -8.43 9.79
C LYS A 3 -29.66 -8.42 9.68
N ALA A 4 -29.14 -8.18 8.48
CA ALA A 4 -27.73 -7.93 8.25
C ALA A 4 -27.39 -6.54 8.82
N GLU A 5 -26.60 -6.52 9.90
CA GLU A 5 -25.99 -5.30 10.40
C GLU A 5 -24.84 -4.90 9.47
N THR A 6 -25.01 -3.74 8.84
CA THR A 6 -24.02 -3.03 8.06
C THR A 6 -22.83 -2.63 8.93
N GLU A 7 -21.69 -3.31 8.75
CA GLU A 7 -20.38 -2.86 9.22
C GLU A 7 -19.94 -1.59 8.45
N THR A 8 -20.49 -0.45 8.85
CA THR A 8 -20.09 0.86 8.35
C THR A 8 -18.81 1.36 9.02
N ASN A 9 -17.74 1.42 8.24
CA ASN A 9 -16.72 2.48 8.25
C ASN A 9 -15.95 2.76 9.55
N ASN A 10 -15.33 1.74 10.15
CA ASN A 10 -14.41 1.91 11.29
C ASN A 10 -13.19 2.80 11.00
N TRP A 11 -12.81 2.98 9.72
CA TRP A 11 -11.68 3.84 9.34
C TRP A 11 -11.93 5.33 9.62
N LYS A 12 -13.19 5.79 9.60
CA LYS A 12 -13.54 7.19 9.91
C LYS A 12 -13.30 7.57 11.37
N ASN A 13 -13.24 6.58 12.26
CA ASN A 13 -12.99 6.75 13.69
C ASN A 13 -11.50 6.64 14.04
N MET A 14 -10.62 6.33 13.08
CA MET A 14 -9.18 6.47 13.30
C MET A 14 -8.88 7.97 13.42
N LYS A 15 -8.48 8.39 14.62
CA LYS A 15 -7.96 9.76 14.84
C LYS A 15 -6.92 10.05 13.76
N PRO A 16 -6.98 11.21 13.08
CA PRO A 16 -5.92 11.59 12.16
C PRO A 16 -4.62 11.55 12.96
N LEU A 17 -3.72 10.64 12.58
CA LEU A 17 -2.37 10.58 13.13
C LEU A 17 -1.83 12.00 12.94
N GLN A 18 -1.66 12.72 14.05
CA GLN A 18 -1.20 14.08 14.01
C GLN A 18 0.06 14.09 13.15
N ALA A 19 0.00 14.83 12.04
CA ALA A 19 1.11 15.00 11.12
C ALA A 19 2.19 15.88 11.78
N THR A 20 2.74 15.40 12.89
CA THR A 20 4.05 15.82 13.35
C THR A 20 5.03 15.19 12.37
N ALA A 21 5.56 16.01 11.47
CA ALA A 21 6.50 15.63 10.42
C ALA A 21 7.79 14.92 10.91
N ASN A 22 7.91 14.63 12.21
CA ASN A 22 9.08 14.05 12.86
C ASN A 22 8.77 12.90 13.86
N PHE A 23 7.52 12.44 14.02
CA PHE A 23 7.29 11.21 14.80
C PHE A 23 7.69 9.99 13.95
N GLY A 24 8.70 9.27 14.43
CA GLY A 24 9.51 8.34 13.66
C GLY A 24 8.71 7.40 12.74
N LEU A 25 9.13 7.38 11.47
CA LEU A 25 8.67 6.54 10.37
C LEU A 25 8.28 5.10 10.80
N SER A 26 9.05 4.53 11.73
CA SER A 26 8.85 3.19 12.31
C SER A 26 7.55 3.03 13.10
N GLN A 27 7.01 4.07 13.75
CA GLN A 27 5.77 3.95 14.55
C GLN A 27 4.50 4.01 13.70
N ALA A 28 4.54 4.65 12.53
CA ALA A 28 3.38 4.80 11.66
C ALA A 28 3.26 3.65 10.63
N GLU A 29 4.37 3.00 10.27
CA GLU A 29 4.43 1.83 9.38
C GLU A 29 3.39 0.74 9.72
N PRO A 30 3.22 0.32 11.00
CA PRO A 30 2.19 -0.66 11.38
C PRO A 30 0.76 -0.19 11.10
N SER A 31 0.49 1.11 11.23
CA SER A 31 -0.85 1.67 11.00
C SER A 31 -1.21 1.65 9.52
N TYR A 32 -0.26 1.99 8.63
CA TYR A 32 -0.47 1.93 7.19
C TYR A 32 -0.58 0.50 6.67
N LEU A 33 0.23 -0.41 7.23
CA LEU A 33 0.15 -1.84 6.95
C LEU A 33 -1.21 -2.40 7.36
N ASN A 34 -1.69 -2.05 8.55
CA ASN A 34 -3.01 -2.46 9.01
C ASN A 34 -4.15 -1.83 8.17
N PHE A 35 -4.02 -0.56 7.79
CA PHE A 35 -4.99 0.12 6.95
C PHE A 35 -5.16 -0.58 5.60
N ILE A 36 -4.06 -0.91 4.91
CA ILE A 36 -4.13 -1.61 3.63
C ILE A 36 -4.64 -3.04 3.83
N ARG A 37 -4.27 -3.73 4.91
CA ARG A 37 -4.84 -5.07 5.21
C ARG A 37 -6.35 -5.09 5.40
N GLN A 38 -6.90 -4.02 5.95
CA GLN A 38 -8.34 -3.91 6.21
C GLN A 38 -9.14 -3.35 5.01
N ASN A 39 -8.48 -2.61 4.10
CA ASN A 39 -9.17 -1.85 3.04
C ASN A 39 -8.67 -2.14 1.62
N ALA A 40 -7.56 -2.86 1.44
CA ALA A 40 -6.90 -3.11 0.16
C ALA A 40 -7.87 -3.74 -0.84
N SER A 41 -8.54 -4.83 -0.51
CA SER A 41 -9.42 -5.49 -1.48
C SER A 41 -10.60 -4.66 -1.95
N LYS A 42 -10.95 -3.57 -1.26
CA LYS A 42 -11.94 -2.62 -1.75
C LYS A 42 -11.30 -1.55 -2.63
N GLN A 43 -10.09 -1.11 -2.31
CA GLN A 43 -9.43 0.03 -2.95
C GLN A 43 -8.47 -0.33 -4.10
N VAL A 44 -7.87 -1.52 -4.08
CA VAL A 44 -6.88 -1.98 -5.07
C VAL A 44 -7.33 -3.19 -5.88
N ALA A 45 -8.56 -3.68 -5.66
CA ALA A 45 -9.13 -4.76 -6.48
C ALA A 45 -9.38 -4.36 -7.94
N SER A 46 -9.37 -3.06 -8.26
CA SER A 46 -9.37 -2.56 -9.64
C SER A 46 -8.06 -2.84 -10.38
N TYR A 47 -6.95 -2.99 -9.65
CA TYR A 47 -5.62 -3.20 -10.24
C TYR A 47 -5.22 -4.67 -10.33
N PHE A 48 -5.71 -5.51 -9.41
CA PHE A 48 -5.49 -6.95 -9.44
C PHE A 48 -6.56 -7.70 -8.61
N SER A 49 -6.62 -9.03 -8.72
CA SER A 49 -7.69 -9.81 -8.08
C SER A 49 -7.76 -9.58 -6.55
N ARG A 50 -8.98 -9.56 -6.01
CA ARG A 50 -9.22 -9.42 -4.58
C ARG A 50 -8.49 -10.50 -3.75
N ALA A 51 -8.50 -11.75 -4.21
CA ALA A 51 -7.83 -12.86 -3.53
C ALA A 51 -6.31 -12.68 -3.44
N PHE A 52 -5.68 -12.08 -4.45
CA PHE A 52 -4.26 -11.75 -4.40
C PHE A 52 -3.96 -10.77 -3.25
N TRP A 53 -4.74 -9.70 -3.13
CA TRP A 53 -4.55 -8.71 -2.07
C TRP A 53 -4.90 -9.26 -0.68
N ASP A 54 -6.06 -9.92 -0.54
CA ASP A 54 -6.55 -10.39 0.76
C ASP A 54 -5.75 -11.58 1.32
N GLN A 55 -5.08 -12.36 0.46
CA GLN A 55 -4.39 -13.59 0.88
C GLN A 55 -2.91 -13.56 0.51
N MET A 56 -2.58 -13.46 -0.77
CA MET A 56 -1.21 -13.66 -1.24
C MET A 56 -0.26 -12.55 -0.77
N VAL A 57 -0.66 -11.29 -0.91
CA VAL A 57 0.15 -10.14 -0.46
C VAL A 57 0.37 -10.19 1.05
N HIS A 58 -0.67 -10.50 1.82
CA HIS A 58 -0.57 -10.64 3.27
C HIS A 58 0.37 -11.79 3.67
N GLN A 59 0.13 -13.00 3.14
CA GLN A 59 0.91 -14.19 3.48
C GLN A 59 2.39 -14.04 3.13
N VAL A 60 2.69 -13.52 1.94
CA VAL A 60 4.08 -13.32 1.52
C VAL A 60 4.71 -12.14 2.27
N GLY A 61 3.97 -11.06 2.51
CA GLY A 61 4.43 -9.87 3.26
C GLY A 61 4.76 -10.13 4.73
N GLU A 62 4.16 -11.15 5.36
CA GLU A 62 4.52 -11.58 6.71
C GLU A 62 5.97 -12.04 6.81
N SER A 63 6.49 -12.75 5.80
CA SER A 63 7.85 -13.31 5.84
C SER A 63 8.85 -12.54 4.97
N GLN A 64 8.39 -11.82 3.95
CA GLN A 64 9.24 -11.23 2.91
C GLN A 64 9.26 -9.70 2.99
N PRO A 65 10.41 -9.10 3.37
CA PRO A 65 10.53 -7.65 3.48
C PRO A 65 10.23 -6.89 2.18
N ALA A 66 10.51 -7.49 1.02
CA ALA A 66 10.22 -6.88 -0.28
C ALA A 66 8.72 -6.58 -0.44
N VAL A 67 7.89 -7.58 -0.20
CA VAL A 67 6.43 -7.47 -0.29
C VAL A 67 5.89 -6.54 0.79
N ARG A 68 6.39 -6.66 2.03
CA ARG A 68 5.96 -5.80 3.15
C ARG A 68 6.20 -4.32 2.90
N ASN A 69 7.39 -3.94 2.42
CA ASN A 69 7.69 -2.54 2.12
C ASN A 69 6.82 -2.03 0.95
N ALA A 70 6.58 -2.85 -0.07
CA ALA A 70 5.68 -2.49 -1.16
C ALA A 70 4.23 -2.28 -0.66
N GLU A 71 3.74 -3.15 0.22
CA GLU A 71 2.42 -3.09 0.84
C GLU A 71 2.24 -1.80 1.67
N ILE A 72 3.22 -1.46 2.52
CA ILE A 72 3.22 -0.20 3.28
C ILE A 72 3.19 1.01 2.34
N GLY A 73 3.95 0.98 1.25
CA GLY A 73 3.96 2.04 0.25
C GLY A 73 2.58 2.29 -0.34
N VAL A 74 1.88 1.22 -0.76
CA VAL A 74 0.50 1.31 -1.27
C VAL A 74 -0.46 1.79 -0.19
N GLY A 75 -0.36 1.28 1.05
CA GLY A 75 -1.19 1.72 2.17
C GLY A 75 -1.04 3.20 2.47
N PHE A 76 0.19 3.72 2.41
CA PHE A 76 0.45 5.16 2.58
C PHE A 76 -0.13 5.99 1.43
N MET A 77 -0.04 5.53 0.18
CA MET A 77 -0.61 6.24 -0.97
C MET A 77 -2.13 6.36 -0.87
N HIS A 78 -2.81 5.26 -0.50
CA HIS A 78 -4.26 5.26 -0.30
C HIS A 78 -4.68 6.10 0.89
N TRP A 79 -3.98 5.96 2.02
CA TRP A 79 -4.23 6.81 3.19
C TRP A 79 -4.10 8.29 2.83
N ASN A 80 -3.04 8.67 2.13
CA ASN A 80 -2.89 10.04 1.64
C ASN A 80 -4.02 10.44 0.70
N TYR A 81 -4.47 9.57 -0.21
CA TYR A 81 -5.56 9.87 -1.13
C TYR A 81 -6.90 10.06 -0.42
N GLU A 82 -7.21 9.26 0.59
CA GLU A 82 -8.45 9.39 1.37
C GLU A 82 -8.38 10.55 2.39
N ILE A 83 -7.20 10.83 2.96
CA ILE A 83 -6.97 11.93 3.91
C ILE A 83 -6.65 13.26 3.19
N ARG A 84 -6.53 13.25 1.85
CA ARG A 84 -6.18 14.41 1.01
C ARG A 84 -7.16 15.59 1.09
N GLU A 85 -8.28 15.44 1.78
CA GLU A 85 -9.08 16.55 2.32
C GLU A 85 -8.26 17.53 3.21
N LEU A 86 -7.03 17.20 3.64
CA LEU A 86 -6.24 18.01 4.58
C LEU A 86 -4.95 18.65 4.01
N GLY A 87 -4.71 18.61 2.69
CA GLY A 87 -3.80 19.57 2.03
C GLY A 87 -2.27 19.40 2.24
N ARG A 88 -1.76 18.24 2.69
CA ARG A 88 -0.30 17.99 2.74
C ARG A 88 0.08 16.60 2.21
N GLU A 89 0.26 16.46 0.90
CA GLU A 89 0.83 15.23 0.31
C GLU A 89 2.31 15.08 0.66
N ASN A 90 2.67 14.14 1.54
CA ASN A 90 4.07 13.73 1.70
C ASN A 90 4.39 12.58 0.73
N ARG A 91 4.83 12.92 -0.49
CA ARG A 91 5.20 11.93 -1.53
C ARG A 91 6.50 11.19 -1.25
N SER A 92 7.33 11.67 -0.32
CA SER A 92 8.64 11.09 -0.05
C SER A 92 8.54 9.71 0.61
N LEU A 93 7.52 9.48 1.44
CA LEU A 93 7.42 8.27 2.25
C LEU A 93 6.99 7.03 1.46
N PRO A 94 5.96 7.06 0.58
CA PRO A 94 5.66 5.95 -0.31
C PRO A 94 6.84 5.56 -1.20
N LEU A 95 7.56 6.57 -1.72
CA LEU A 95 8.72 6.36 -2.58
C LEU A 95 9.84 5.67 -1.83
N GLN A 96 10.13 6.07 -0.59
CA GLN A 96 11.14 5.40 0.24
C GLN A 96 10.81 3.91 0.46
N GLN A 97 9.56 3.56 0.72
CA GLN A 97 9.17 2.16 0.91
C GLN A 97 9.25 1.37 -0.40
N CYS A 98 8.85 1.96 -1.52
CA CYS A 98 9.06 1.36 -2.84
C CYS A 98 10.56 1.15 -3.14
N SER A 99 11.42 2.11 -2.82
CA SER A 99 12.88 1.98 -2.98
C SER A 99 13.46 0.85 -2.12
N LYS A 100 13.00 0.68 -0.88
CA LYS A 100 13.39 -0.48 -0.05
C LYS A 100 12.96 -1.79 -0.70
N ALA A 101 11.72 -1.88 -1.19
CA ALA A 101 11.22 -3.05 -1.89
C ALA A 101 12.09 -3.39 -3.12
N PHE A 102 12.40 -2.40 -3.95
CA PHE A 102 13.33 -2.58 -5.09
C PHE A 102 14.71 -3.05 -4.64
N GLY A 103 15.28 -2.49 -3.58
CA GLY A 103 16.56 -2.93 -3.05
C GLY A 103 16.56 -4.40 -2.59
N HIS A 104 15.47 -4.87 -1.97
CA HIS A 104 15.31 -6.29 -1.64
C HIS A 104 15.18 -7.16 -2.88
N LEU A 105 14.40 -6.72 -3.89
CA LEU A 105 14.23 -7.45 -5.14
C LEU A 105 15.52 -7.57 -5.92
N GLN A 106 16.31 -6.51 -6.01
CA GLN A 106 17.62 -6.53 -6.66
C GLN A 106 18.53 -7.57 -6.02
N LYS A 107 18.56 -7.68 -4.69
CA LYS A 107 19.35 -8.71 -3.98
C LYS A 107 18.87 -10.11 -4.32
N THR A 108 17.56 -10.35 -4.31
CA THR A 108 16.97 -11.65 -4.65
C THR A 108 17.25 -12.04 -6.11
N LEU A 109 17.15 -11.09 -7.04
CA LEU A 109 17.37 -11.28 -8.47
C LEU A 109 18.85 -11.34 -8.88
N SER A 110 19.76 -10.83 -8.05
CA SER A 110 21.21 -10.95 -8.29
C SER A 110 21.71 -12.38 -8.07
N GLY A 111 20.94 -13.20 -7.36
CA GLY A 111 21.13 -14.64 -7.29
C GLY A 111 20.28 -15.39 -8.32
N SER A 112 20.46 -16.71 -8.43
CA SER A 112 19.48 -17.54 -9.16
C SER A 112 18.19 -17.66 -8.36
N LEU A 113 17.05 -17.52 -9.02
CA LEU A 113 15.75 -17.84 -8.41
C LEU A 113 15.61 -19.37 -8.34
N SER A 114 15.93 -19.94 -7.19
CA SER A 114 15.99 -21.40 -7.02
C SER A 114 14.78 -21.96 -6.26
N SER A 115 14.04 -21.12 -5.52
CA SER A 115 12.89 -21.55 -4.72
C SER A 115 11.58 -20.88 -5.16
N SER A 116 10.46 -21.61 -4.98
CA SER A 116 9.11 -21.08 -5.22
C SER A 116 8.88 -19.79 -4.43
N THR A 117 9.33 -19.74 -3.18
CA THR A 117 9.21 -18.57 -2.32
C THR A 117 9.91 -17.33 -2.89
N GLN A 118 11.10 -17.47 -3.50
CA GLN A 118 11.79 -16.34 -4.13
C GLN A 118 11.02 -15.83 -5.35
N ILE A 119 10.50 -16.74 -6.17
CA ILE A 119 9.69 -16.41 -7.36
C ILE A 119 8.40 -15.70 -6.93
N GLU A 120 7.68 -16.26 -5.96
CA GLU A 120 6.47 -15.67 -5.37
C GLU A 120 6.75 -14.28 -4.79
N THR A 121 7.85 -14.11 -4.05
CA THR A 121 8.28 -12.82 -3.50
C THR A 121 8.47 -11.78 -4.59
N VAL A 122 9.16 -12.16 -5.67
CA VAL A 122 9.43 -11.26 -6.80
C VAL A 122 8.13 -10.89 -7.49
N LEU A 123 7.32 -11.88 -7.89
CA LEU A 123 6.05 -11.64 -8.60
C LEU A 123 5.09 -10.79 -7.76
N CYS A 124 4.91 -11.14 -6.48
CA CYS A 124 4.04 -10.41 -5.57
C CYS A 124 4.51 -8.96 -5.41
N SER A 125 5.81 -8.73 -5.16
CA SER A 125 6.33 -7.37 -5.02
C SER A 125 6.17 -6.57 -6.32
N CYS A 126 6.43 -7.16 -7.48
CA CYS A 126 6.28 -6.51 -8.78
C CYS A 126 4.83 -6.08 -9.04
N ILE A 127 3.85 -6.94 -8.75
CA ILE A 127 2.43 -6.60 -8.91
C ILE A 127 2.04 -5.46 -7.98
N VAL A 128 2.47 -5.49 -6.71
CA VAL A 128 2.19 -4.42 -5.73
C VAL A 128 2.85 -3.09 -6.17
N LEU A 129 4.07 -3.11 -6.69
CA LEU A 129 4.77 -1.93 -7.24
C LEU A 129 4.13 -1.41 -8.53
N ALA A 130 3.60 -2.28 -9.38
CA ALA A 130 2.85 -1.89 -10.56
C ALA A 130 1.55 -1.19 -10.16
N ALA A 131 0.82 -1.75 -9.18
CA ALA A 131 -0.36 -1.11 -8.61
C ALA A 131 -0.05 0.26 -8.02
N SER A 132 1.06 0.40 -7.29
CA SER A 132 1.50 1.68 -6.73
C SER A 132 1.80 2.73 -7.81
N SER A 133 2.31 2.30 -8.97
CA SER A 133 2.57 3.16 -10.11
C SER A 133 1.27 3.61 -10.79
N MET A 134 0.28 2.71 -10.91
CA MET A 134 -1.05 3.02 -11.45
C MET A 134 -1.81 4.00 -10.54
N ILE A 135 -1.83 3.77 -9.23
CA ILE A 135 -2.46 4.69 -8.25
C ILE A 135 -1.88 6.11 -8.36
N GLN A 136 -0.56 6.23 -8.49
CA GLN A 136 0.08 7.53 -8.68
C GLN A 136 -0.29 8.16 -10.03
N GLY A 137 -0.40 7.36 -11.10
CA GLY A 137 -0.86 7.81 -12.41
C GLY A 137 -2.26 8.41 -12.35
N ASP A 138 -3.21 7.69 -11.73
CA ASP A 138 -4.60 8.13 -11.57
C ASP A 138 -4.70 9.39 -10.69
N ALA A 139 -3.93 9.44 -9.60
CA ALA A 139 -3.86 10.62 -8.74
C ALA A 139 -3.34 11.86 -9.50
N ARG A 140 -2.33 11.69 -10.37
CA ARG A 140 -1.81 12.78 -11.21
C ARG A 140 -2.83 13.20 -12.27
N ALA A 141 -3.44 12.26 -12.99
CA ALA A 141 -4.46 12.55 -13.99
C ALA A 141 -5.63 13.32 -13.38
N THR A 142 -6.14 12.86 -12.23
CA THR A 142 -7.21 13.53 -11.48
C THR A 142 -6.80 14.96 -11.09
N SER A 143 -5.56 15.15 -10.61
CA SER A 143 -5.08 16.48 -10.21
C SER A 143 -4.89 17.43 -11.39
N CYS A 144 -4.57 16.92 -12.59
CA CYS A 144 -4.50 17.71 -13.81
C CYS A 144 -5.88 18.13 -14.33
N HIS A 145 -6.89 17.27 -14.19
CA HIS A 145 -8.26 17.56 -14.64
C HIS A 145 -9.08 18.39 -13.65
N LEU A 146 -8.70 18.39 -12.36
CA LEU A 146 -9.37 19.14 -11.29
C LEU A 146 -8.51 20.29 -10.72
N GLY A 147 -7.50 20.75 -11.47
CA GLY A 147 -6.69 21.92 -11.10
C GLY A 147 -7.54 23.19 -11.05
N PRO A 148 -7.21 24.17 -10.18
CA PRO A 148 -8.07 25.32 -9.93
C PRO A 148 -8.18 26.21 -11.18
N GLU A 149 -9.42 26.50 -11.60
CA GLU A 149 -9.74 27.78 -12.24
C GLU A 149 -9.67 28.92 -11.20
#